data_AF-A0A521BJ82-F1
#
_entry.id   AF-A0A521BJ82-F1
#
_cell.length_a   1.000
_cell.length_b   1.000
_cell.length_c   1.000
_cell.angle_alpha   90.00
_cell.angle_beta   90.00
_cell.angle_gamma   90.00
#
_symmetry.space_group_name_H-M   'P 1'
#
loop_
_entity.id
_entity.type
_entity.pdbx_description
1 polymer ?
#
loop_
_entity_poly.entity_id
_entity_poly.type
_entity_poly.pdbx_seq_one_letter_code
_entity_poly.pdbx_strand_id
1 'polypeptide(L)'
;MVNTFKRNIRLGLGISLAALIISSAASYISIRKLLESDHWVDHTFKVIQDLDNIISRLKDAETGQRGYLLTGDPVFLEPYSGSKEDVLQFTDHAQLLTADNETQQKDFPHLYDLLEKKYVFINTTIANRRRGITVTERELLSGKSIMDQIRKQILVMEQRENKLLAVRTSKMDMFAVFTPILILLASLVAVVVTYAFYRRMKTNLADNERLQELLERKEETTERNIRTISNLAEHIAKGNYGARIKDSDLE
;
A
#
# COMPACT_ATOMS: atom_id res chain seq x y z
N MET A 1 -26.87 -39.14 -6.07
CA MET A 1 -25.57 -38.95 -5.38
C MET A 1 -24.54 -38.16 -6.22
N VAL A 2 -24.35 -38.46 -7.51
CA VAL A 2 -23.35 -37.78 -8.38
C VAL A 2 -23.58 -36.27 -8.56
N ASN A 3 -24.84 -35.81 -8.61
CA ASN A 3 -25.16 -34.38 -8.80
C ASN A 3 -24.82 -33.52 -7.56
N THR A 4 -25.01 -34.05 -6.36
CA THR A 4 -24.64 -33.40 -5.10
C THR A 4 -23.11 -33.30 -4.96
N PHE A 5 -22.38 -34.30 -5.45
CA PHE A 5 -20.92 -34.33 -5.47
C PHE A 5 -20.31 -33.25 -6.39
N LYS A 6 -20.75 -33.19 -7.66
CA LYS A 6 -20.29 -32.15 -8.62
C LYS A 6 -20.66 -30.74 -8.16
N ARG A 7 -21.73 -30.57 -7.38
CA ARG A 7 -22.13 -29.29 -6.79
C ARG A 7 -21.21 -28.87 -5.65
N ASN A 8 -20.90 -29.75 -4.71
CA ASN A 8 -20.07 -29.43 -3.55
C ASN A 8 -18.62 -29.09 -3.94
N ILE A 9 -18.07 -29.76 -4.97
CA ILE A 9 -16.74 -29.44 -5.50
C ILE A 9 -16.73 -28.07 -6.20
N ARG A 10 -17.72 -27.79 -7.06
CA ARG A 10 -17.83 -26.48 -7.72
C ARG A 10 -17.98 -25.34 -6.71
N LEU A 11 -18.70 -25.57 -5.62
CA LEU A 11 -18.82 -24.60 -4.52
C LEU A 11 -17.49 -24.40 -3.80
N GLY A 12 -16.77 -25.47 -3.43
CA GLY A 12 -15.47 -25.36 -2.75
C GLY A 12 -14.40 -24.67 -3.60
N LEU A 13 -14.31 -25.02 -4.88
CA LEU A 13 -13.43 -24.35 -5.84
C LEU A 13 -13.84 -22.89 -6.05
N GLY A 14 -15.14 -22.61 -6.19
CA GLY A 14 -15.67 -21.25 -6.31
C GLY A 14 -15.34 -20.37 -5.11
N ILE A 15 -15.50 -20.91 -3.89
CA ILE A 15 -15.17 -20.21 -2.65
C ILE A 15 -13.66 -19.93 -2.55
N SER A 16 -12.82 -20.91 -2.92
CA SER A 16 -11.36 -20.73 -2.88
C SER A 16 -10.90 -19.71 -3.90
N LEU A 17 -11.44 -19.77 -5.11
CA LEU A 17 -11.13 -18.81 -6.17
C LEU A 17 -11.60 -17.40 -5.79
N ALA A 18 -12.80 -17.28 -5.23
CA ALA A 18 -13.31 -16.01 -4.73
C ALA A 18 -12.43 -15.45 -3.60
N ALA A 19 -12.02 -16.29 -2.64
CA ALA A 19 -11.13 -15.89 -1.55
C ALA A 19 -9.78 -15.39 -2.09
N LEU A 20 -9.21 -16.07 -3.08
CA LEU A 20 -7.95 -15.65 -3.72
C LEU A 20 -8.09 -14.34 -4.49
N ILE A 21 -9.20 -14.15 -5.22
CA ILE A 21 -9.47 -12.90 -5.94
C ILE A 21 -9.63 -11.74 -4.96
N ILE A 22 -10.40 -11.94 -3.89
CA ILE A 22 -10.61 -10.93 -2.84
C ILE A 22 -9.28 -10.60 -2.15
N SER A 23 -8.47 -11.60 -1.79
CA SER A 23 -7.17 -11.36 -1.16
C SER A 23 -6.19 -10.65 -2.10
N SER A 24 -6.18 -11.01 -3.39
CA SER A 24 -5.34 -10.36 -4.39
C SER A 24 -5.73 -8.89 -4.60
N ALA A 25 -7.04 -8.62 -4.71
CA ALA A 25 -7.55 -7.25 -4.80
C ALA A 25 -7.22 -6.43 -3.55
N ALA A 26 -7.43 -6.99 -2.35
CA ALA A 26 -7.07 -6.35 -1.09
C ALA A 26 -5.56 -6.07 -1.01
N SER A 27 -4.73 -7.03 -1.40
CA SER A 27 -3.27 -6.87 -1.48
C SER A 27 -2.87 -5.75 -2.43
N TYR A 28 -3.46 -5.71 -3.62
CA TYR A 28 -3.18 -4.68 -4.61
C TYR A 28 -3.53 -3.29 -4.10
N ILE A 29 -4.71 -3.14 -3.48
CA ILE A 29 -5.15 -1.88 -2.87
C ILE A 29 -4.20 -1.46 -1.74
N SER A 30 -3.82 -2.40 -0.86
CA SER A 30 -2.91 -2.12 0.25
C SER A 30 -1.51 -1.70 -0.22
N ILE A 31 -0.95 -2.39 -1.22
CA ILE A 31 0.37 -2.05 -1.79
C ILE A 31 0.31 -0.67 -2.47
N ARG A 32 -0.74 -0.39 -3.24
CA ARG A 32 -0.95 0.93 -3.84
C ARG A 32 -1.03 2.03 -2.79
N LYS A 33 -1.76 1.81 -1.69
CA LYS A 33 -1.88 2.75 -0.58
C LYS A 33 -0.57 2.96 0.17
N LEU A 34 0.25 1.91 0.30
CA LEU A 34 1.59 1.99 0.87
C LEU A 34 2.50 2.88 0.03
N LEU A 35 2.56 2.61 -1.29
CA LEU A 35 3.38 3.39 -2.24
C LEU A 35 2.94 4.85 -2.35
N GLU A 36 1.63 5.13 -2.39
CA GLU A 36 1.11 6.50 -2.38
C GLU A 36 1.55 7.25 -1.12
N SER A 37 1.55 6.59 0.03
CA SER A 37 1.90 7.25 1.27
C SER A 37 3.40 7.50 1.41
N ASP A 38 4.25 6.59 0.95
CA ASP A 38 5.70 6.84 0.91
C ASP A 38 6.01 8.13 0.14
N HIS A 39 5.31 8.35 -0.98
CA HIS A 39 5.40 9.60 -1.73
C HIS A 39 4.91 10.81 -0.93
N TRP A 40 3.79 10.70 -0.21
CA TRP A 40 3.29 11.80 0.63
C TRP A 40 4.17 12.10 1.85
N VAL A 41 4.83 11.09 2.41
CA VAL A 41 5.80 11.24 3.51
C VAL A 41 7.01 12.02 3.02
N ASP A 42 7.63 11.57 1.91
CA ASP A 42 8.76 12.27 1.27
C ASP A 42 8.39 13.70 0.89
N HIS A 43 7.18 13.90 0.34
CA HIS A 43 6.66 15.21 0.02
C HIS A 43 6.56 16.13 1.26
N THR A 44 5.95 15.68 2.34
CA THR A 44 5.84 16.46 3.58
C THR A 44 7.22 16.79 4.15
N PHE A 45 8.17 15.85 4.12
CA PHE A 45 9.54 16.14 4.56
C PHE A 45 10.24 17.20 3.73
N LYS A 46 10.06 17.20 2.40
CA LYS A 46 10.61 18.25 1.51
C LYS A 46 10.05 19.63 1.85
N VAL A 47 8.74 19.73 2.07
CA VAL A 47 8.11 21.00 2.47
C VAL A 47 8.69 21.51 3.79
N ILE A 48 8.77 20.65 4.81
CA ILE A 48 9.34 21.02 6.12
C ILE A 48 10.81 21.44 5.96
N GLN A 49 11.59 20.70 5.16
CA GLN A 49 12.98 21.03 4.90
C GLN A 49 13.16 22.41 4.24
N ASP A 50 12.31 22.76 3.27
CA ASP A 50 12.37 24.08 2.65
C ASP A 50 12.01 25.19 3.65
N LEU A 51 11.01 24.97 4.50
CA LEU A 51 10.65 25.90 5.57
C LEU A 51 11.80 26.10 6.58
N ASP A 52 12.48 25.02 6.98
CA ASP A 52 13.67 25.06 7.83
C ASP A 52 14.83 25.80 7.14
N ASN A 53 15.04 25.55 5.85
CA ASN A 53 16.07 26.21 5.05
C ASN A 53 15.85 27.73 4.94
N ILE A 54 14.59 28.18 4.84
CA ILE A 54 14.25 29.62 4.90
C ILE A 54 14.76 30.22 6.21
N ILE A 55 14.46 29.59 7.35
CA ILE A 55 14.94 30.05 8.66
C ILE A 55 16.46 30.03 8.74
N SER A 56 17.10 28.98 8.22
CA SER A 56 18.57 28.84 8.25
C SER A 56 19.25 29.95 7.45
N ARG A 57 18.87 30.15 6.18
CA ARG A 57 19.46 31.20 5.33
C ARG A 57 19.19 32.60 5.87
N LEU A 58 18.01 32.81 6.46
CA LEU A 58 17.69 34.10 7.09
C LEU A 58 18.53 34.35 8.36
N LYS A 59 18.87 33.30 9.13
CA LYS A 59 19.81 33.40 10.26
C LYS A 59 21.22 33.73 9.78
N ASP A 60 21.69 33.14 8.68
CA ASP A 60 22.99 33.46 8.09
C ASP A 60 23.05 34.95 7.70
N ALA A 61 22.00 35.43 7.01
CA ALA A 61 21.85 36.83 6.63
C ALA A 61 21.87 37.78 7.84
N GLU A 62 21.12 37.46 8.89
CA GLU A 62 21.09 38.24 10.14
C GLU A 62 22.43 38.20 10.88
N THR A 63 23.11 37.06 10.88
CA THR A 63 24.42 36.89 11.51
C THR A 63 25.47 37.74 10.79
N GLY A 64 25.50 37.68 9.46
CA GLY A 64 26.40 38.50 8.65
C GLY A 64 26.12 40.00 8.81
N GLN A 65 24.85 40.39 8.78
CA GLN A 65 24.43 41.77 9.05
C GLN A 65 24.91 42.25 10.43
N ARG A 66 24.69 41.47 11.50
CA ARG A 66 25.14 41.85 12.85
C ARG A 66 26.66 41.95 12.96
N GLY A 67 27.40 41.04 12.33
CA GLY A 67 28.86 41.12 12.23
C GLY A 67 29.31 42.42 11.59
N TYR A 68 28.72 42.80 10.45
CA TYR A 68 29.00 44.06 9.76
C TYR A 68 28.62 45.30 10.60
N LEU A 69 27.48 45.27 11.27
CA LEU A 69 27.07 46.36 12.16
C LEU A 69 28.05 46.57 13.32
N LEU A 70 28.65 45.49 13.84
CA LEU A 70 29.60 45.54 14.93
C LEU A 70 30.99 46.01 14.46
N THR A 71 31.52 45.43 13.40
CA THR A 71 32.92 45.62 12.98
C THR A 71 33.09 46.70 11.92
N GLY A 72 32.07 46.91 11.08
CA GLY A 72 32.17 47.73 9.86
C GLY A 72 32.91 47.05 8.70
N ASP A 73 33.38 45.82 8.87
CA ASP A 73 34.15 45.08 7.87
C ASP A 73 33.23 44.34 6.88
N PRO A 74 33.27 44.65 5.57
CA PRO A 74 32.44 44.01 4.56
C PRO A 74 32.55 42.48 4.48
N VAL A 75 33.63 41.86 4.98
CA VAL A 75 33.79 40.39 4.99
C VAL A 75 32.63 39.69 5.72
N PHE A 76 32.07 40.34 6.75
CA PHE A 76 30.92 39.80 7.47
C PHE A 76 29.63 39.77 6.63
N LEU A 77 29.59 40.45 5.48
CA LEU A 77 28.43 40.42 4.58
C LEU A 77 28.44 39.23 3.61
N GLU A 78 29.48 38.38 3.61
CA GLU A 78 29.52 37.17 2.78
C GLU A 78 28.30 36.25 2.98
N PRO A 79 27.85 35.92 4.21
CA PRO A 79 26.67 35.08 4.42
C PRO A 79 25.35 35.76 4.04
N TYR A 80 25.35 37.09 3.96
CA TYR A 80 24.19 37.86 3.48
C TYR A 80 24.09 37.83 1.95
N SER A 81 25.22 37.76 1.24
CA SER A 81 25.24 37.72 -0.22
C SER A 81 24.49 36.49 -0.75
N GLY A 82 23.52 36.70 -1.64
CA GLY A 82 22.70 35.62 -2.22
C GLY A 82 21.61 35.06 -1.30
N SER A 83 21.62 35.36 0.00
CA SER A 83 20.64 34.81 0.97
C SER A 83 19.18 35.12 0.60
N LYS A 84 18.89 36.31 0.04
CA LYS A 84 17.54 36.68 -0.40
C LYS A 84 17.04 35.78 -1.52
N GLU A 85 17.88 35.50 -2.49
CA GLU A 85 17.55 34.65 -3.64
C GLU A 85 17.25 33.23 -3.15
N ASP A 86 18.12 32.66 -2.32
CA ASP A 86 17.94 31.31 -1.77
C ASP A 86 16.64 31.20 -0.97
N VAL A 87 16.35 32.19 -0.12
CA VAL A 87 15.12 32.22 0.69
C VAL A 87 13.88 32.26 -0.20
N LEU A 88 13.89 33.05 -1.27
CA LEU A 88 12.77 33.09 -2.21
C LEU A 88 12.62 31.76 -2.95
N GLN A 89 13.72 31.15 -3.39
CA GLN A 89 13.69 29.84 -4.05
C GLN A 89 13.10 28.75 -3.15
N PHE A 90 13.50 28.67 -1.88
CA PHE A 90 12.90 27.74 -0.92
C PHE A 90 11.42 28.05 -0.66
N THR A 91 11.04 29.32 -0.61
CA THR A 91 9.64 29.73 -0.42
C THR A 91 8.78 29.32 -1.63
N ASP A 92 9.25 29.58 -2.85
CA ASP A 92 8.58 29.23 -4.09
C ASP A 92 8.45 27.71 -4.24
N HIS A 93 9.50 26.96 -3.89
CA HIS A 93 9.47 25.49 -3.94
C HIS A 93 8.48 24.91 -2.92
N ALA A 94 8.48 25.40 -1.68
CA ALA A 94 7.48 25.01 -0.68
C ALA A 94 6.05 25.35 -1.12
N GLN A 95 5.85 26.49 -1.80
CA GLN A 95 4.57 26.88 -2.34
C GLN A 95 4.12 25.95 -3.46
N LEU A 96 5.02 25.58 -4.37
CA LEU A 96 4.73 24.65 -5.46
C LEU A 96 4.34 23.26 -4.94
N LEU A 97 5.10 22.73 -3.98
CA LEU A 97 4.84 21.43 -3.37
C LEU A 97 3.46 21.43 -2.69
N THR A 98 3.06 22.52 -2.06
CA THR A 98 1.78 22.60 -1.32
C THR A 98 0.62 23.14 -2.15
N ALA A 99 0.69 23.05 -3.48
CA ALA A 99 -0.37 23.55 -4.39
C ALA A 99 -1.73 22.86 -4.18
N ASP A 100 -1.74 21.64 -3.63
CA ASP A 100 -2.95 20.88 -3.29
C ASP A 100 -3.58 21.30 -1.94
N ASN A 101 -2.92 22.16 -1.17
CA ASN A 101 -3.35 22.56 0.17
C ASN A 101 -3.71 24.05 0.24
N GLU A 102 -4.99 24.37 0.01
CA GLU A 102 -5.49 25.76 0.03
C GLU A 102 -5.19 26.51 1.34
N THR A 103 -5.12 25.80 2.47
CA THR A 103 -4.83 26.44 3.77
C THR A 103 -3.37 26.84 3.86
N GLN A 104 -2.46 26.00 3.36
CA GLN A 104 -1.04 26.33 3.26
C GLN A 104 -0.81 27.46 2.26
N GLN A 105 -1.50 27.45 1.11
CA GLN A 105 -1.40 28.50 0.10
C GLN A 105 -1.72 29.91 0.63
N LYS A 106 -2.67 30.01 1.56
CA LYS A 106 -3.04 31.29 2.20
C LYS A 106 -1.97 31.88 3.10
N ASP A 107 -1.01 31.07 3.55
CA ASP A 107 0.07 31.51 4.44
C ASP A 107 1.23 32.17 3.68
N PHE A 108 1.47 31.78 2.42
CA PHE A 108 2.59 32.29 1.63
C PHE A 108 2.57 33.81 1.41
N PRO A 109 1.45 34.47 1.06
CA PRO A 109 1.44 35.92 0.92
C PRO A 109 1.89 36.67 2.18
N HIS A 110 1.50 36.17 3.36
CA HIS A 110 1.94 36.76 4.63
C HIS A 110 3.41 36.47 4.89
N LEU A 111 3.89 35.26 4.58
CA LEU A 111 5.30 34.91 4.69
C LEU A 111 6.18 35.80 3.78
N TYR A 112 5.80 36.00 2.51
CA TYR A 112 6.52 36.90 1.60
C TYR A 112 6.60 38.33 2.13
N ASP A 113 5.50 38.87 2.66
CA ASP A 113 5.49 40.21 3.27
C ASP A 113 6.46 40.31 4.46
N LEU A 114 6.47 39.30 5.34
CA LEU A 114 7.42 39.25 6.47
C LEU A 114 8.88 39.13 6.01
N LEU A 115 9.14 38.28 5.02
CA LEU A 115 10.48 38.10 4.42
C LEU A 115 10.97 39.40 3.78
N GLU A 116 10.13 40.08 3.00
CA GLU A 116 10.46 41.35 2.37
C GLU A 116 10.74 42.42 3.43
N LYS A 117 9.88 42.54 4.46
CA LYS A 117 10.12 43.45 5.60
C LYS A 117 11.46 43.18 6.28
N LYS A 118 11.84 41.90 6.45
CA LYS A 118 13.13 41.52 7.05
C LYS A 118 14.30 41.93 6.18
N TYR A 119 14.24 41.70 4.87
CA TYR A 119 15.30 42.08 3.95
C TYR A 119 15.41 43.60 3.77
N VAL A 120 14.29 44.33 3.78
CA VAL A 120 14.30 45.80 3.82
C VAL A 120 15.02 46.28 5.09
N PHE A 121 14.68 45.73 6.26
CA PHE A 121 15.36 46.07 7.52
C PHE A 121 16.87 45.80 7.47
N ILE A 122 17.29 44.63 6.99
CA ILE A 122 18.71 44.27 6.83
C ILE A 122 19.42 45.27 5.91
N ASN A 123 18.85 45.56 4.75
CA ASN A 123 19.44 46.50 3.79
C ASN A 123 19.56 47.92 4.35
N THR A 124 18.51 48.43 5.00
CA THR A 124 18.50 49.76 5.61
C THR A 124 19.57 49.89 6.68
N THR A 125 19.71 48.89 7.55
CA THR A 125 20.71 48.93 8.63
C THR A 125 22.15 48.83 8.10
N ILE A 126 22.40 48.02 7.08
CA ILE A 126 23.70 47.97 6.38
C ILE A 126 24.01 49.33 5.73
N ALA A 127 23.04 49.92 5.03
CA ALA A 127 23.22 51.22 4.37
C ALA A 127 23.47 52.35 5.38
N ASN A 128 22.77 52.34 6.52
CA ASN A 128 22.99 53.28 7.62
C ASN A 128 24.40 53.15 8.18
N ARG A 129 24.86 51.92 8.43
CA ARG A 129 26.23 51.66 8.92
C ARG A 129 27.30 52.16 7.95
N ARG A 130 27.09 51.99 6.63
CA ARG A 130 27.99 52.55 5.59
C ARG A 130 28.08 54.07 5.63
N ARG A 131 27.02 54.76 6.07
CA ARG A 131 26.97 56.22 6.25
C ARG A 131 27.49 56.68 7.62
N GLY A 132 28.00 55.77 8.45
CA GLY A 132 28.46 56.07 9.81
C GLY A 132 27.34 56.17 10.84
N ILE A 133 26.09 55.86 10.48
CA ILE A 133 24.94 55.86 11.39
C ILE A 133 24.94 54.53 12.15
N THR A 134 25.00 54.59 13.48
CA THR A 134 24.92 53.42 14.35
C THR A 134 23.48 52.95 14.51
N VAL A 135 23.26 51.63 14.47
CA VAL A 135 21.95 51.06 14.76
C VAL A 135 21.57 51.30 16.22
N THR A 136 20.31 51.61 16.47
CA THR A 136 19.77 51.77 17.82
C THR A 136 19.24 50.44 18.36
N GLU A 137 19.17 50.31 19.69
CA GLU A 137 18.54 49.15 20.34
C GLU A 137 17.09 48.94 19.87
N ARG A 138 16.33 50.03 19.70
CA ARG A 138 14.95 49.99 19.22
C ARG A 138 14.85 49.37 17.82
N GLU A 139 15.76 49.71 16.91
CA GLU A 139 15.82 49.11 15.58
C GLU A 139 16.17 47.62 15.66
N LEU A 140 17.13 47.23 16.51
CA LEU A 140 17.46 45.82 16.71
C LEU A 140 16.27 45.01 17.27
N LEU A 141 15.52 45.58 18.21
CA LEU A 141 14.29 44.97 18.75
C LEU A 141 13.20 44.81 17.66
N SER A 142 13.09 45.79 16.76
CA SER A 142 12.19 45.69 15.60
C SER A 142 12.60 44.54 14.66
N GLY A 143 13.88 44.45 14.32
CA GLY A 143 14.42 43.35 13.50
C GLY A 143 14.23 41.96 14.13
N LYS A 144 14.33 41.87 15.46
CA LYS A 144 14.00 40.65 16.22
C LYS A 144 12.51 40.31 16.14
N SER A 145 11.64 41.29 16.33
CA SER A 145 10.18 41.10 16.25
C SER A 145 9.74 40.53 14.89
N ILE A 146 10.33 41.04 13.79
CA ILE A 146 10.07 40.51 12.45
C ILE A 146 10.53 39.05 12.34
N MET A 147 11.73 38.73 12.85
CA MET A 147 12.24 37.35 12.84
C MET A 147 11.37 36.39 13.66
N ASP A 148 10.87 36.83 14.81
CA ASP A 148 9.98 36.02 15.65
C ASP A 148 8.62 35.77 14.97
N GLN A 149 8.10 36.75 14.22
CA GLN A 149 6.90 36.57 13.39
C GLN A 149 7.14 35.54 12.27
N ILE A 150 8.28 35.60 11.58
CA ILE A 150 8.66 34.62 10.54
C ILE A 150 8.76 33.22 11.14
N ARG A 151 9.45 33.06 12.27
CA ARG A 151 9.55 31.77 12.98
C ARG A 151 8.18 31.23 13.37
N LYS A 152 7.30 32.07 13.87
CA LYS A 152 5.95 31.67 14.26
C LYS A 152 5.15 31.23 13.04
N GLN A 153 5.23 31.96 11.93
CA GLN A 153 4.53 31.62 10.70
C GLN A 153 5.00 30.28 10.14
N ILE A 154 6.32 30.07 10.07
CA ILE A 154 6.91 28.82 9.61
C ILE A 154 6.53 27.65 10.53
N LEU A 155 6.55 27.84 11.85
CA LEU A 155 6.11 26.82 12.80
C LEU A 155 4.64 26.40 12.59
N VAL A 156 3.74 27.36 12.30
CA VAL A 156 2.34 27.06 11.98
C VAL A 156 2.23 26.21 10.71
N MET A 157 3.01 26.55 9.70
CA MET A 157 3.08 25.82 8.42
C MET A 157 3.62 24.39 8.62
N GLU A 158 4.69 24.21 9.39
CA GLU A 158 5.27 22.90 9.73
C GLU A 158 4.31 22.04 10.57
N GLN A 159 3.63 22.64 11.56
CA GLN A 159 2.65 21.92 12.37
C GLN A 159 1.49 21.39 11.54
N ARG A 160 1.08 22.13 10.50
CA ARG A 160 0.03 21.70 9.58
C ARG A 160 0.48 20.48 8.77
N GLU A 161 1.70 20.51 8.25
CA GLU A 161 2.28 19.39 7.52
C GLU A 161 2.45 18.15 8.39
N ASN A 162 2.98 18.29 9.61
CA ASN A 162 3.10 17.20 10.58
C ASN A 162 1.74 16.58 10.95
N LYS A 163 0.70 17.41 11.11
CA LYS A 163 -0.66 16.92 11.37
C LYS A 163 -1.24 16.16 10.18
N LEU A 164 -1.00 16.64 8.96
CA LEU A 164 -1.44 15.99 7.73
C LEU A 164 -0.74 14.62 7.56
N LEU A 165 0.56 14.57 7.86
CA LEU A 165 1.36 13.34 7.89
C LEU A 165 0.82 12.34 8.91
N ALA A 166 0.50 12.78 10.13
CA ALA A 166 -0.06 11.91 11.17
C ALA A 166 -1.42 11.30 10.76
N VAL A 167 -2.27 12.08 10.09
CA VAL A 167 -3.56 11.58 9.57
C VAL A 167 -3.35 10.58 8.42
N ARG A 168 -2.37 10.82 7.54
CA ARG A 168 -2.04 9.94 6.42
C ARG A 168 -1.46 8.61 6.90
N THR A 169 -0.53 8.65 7.85
CA THR A 169 0.12 7.47 8.44
C THR A 169 -0.84 6.62 9.27
N SER A 170 -1.68 7.22 10.13
CA SER A 170 -2.66 6.47 10.94
C SER A 170 -3.66 5.65 10.10
N LYS A 171 -4.05 6.14 8.91
CA LYS A 171 -4.90 5.38 7.99
C LYS A 171 -4.19 4.15 7.42
N MET A 172 -2.87 4.14 7.36
CA MET A 172 -2.10 3.04 6.78
C MET A 172 -1.90 1.87 7.73
N ASP A 173 -1.70 2.13 9.03
CA ASP A 173 -1.41 1.08 10.01
C ASP A 173 -2.48 -0.01 9.99
N MET A 174 -3.74 0.38 9.79
CA MET A 174 -4.82 -0.59 9.61
C MET A 174 -4.59 -1.49 8.38
N PHE A 175 -4.28 -0.93 7.21
CA PHE A 175 -4.07 -1.73 5.99
C PHE A 175 -2.79 -2.57 6.06
N ALA A 176 -1.73 -2.05 6.65
CA ALA A 176 -0.45 -2.75 6.80
C ALA A 176 -0.56 -3.99 7.69
N VAL A 177 -1.42 -3.97 8.71
CA VAL A 177 -1.58 -5.10 9.65
C VAL A 177 -2.65 -6.10 9.19
N PHE A 178 -3.81 -5.64 8.70
CA PHE A 178 -4.92 -6.54 8.39
C PHE A 178 -4.75 -7.30 7.06
N THR A 179 -4.15 -6.67 6.05
CA THR A 179 -4.04 -7.27 4.71
C THR A 179 -3.17 -8.54 4.68
N PRO A 180 -1.99 -8.60 5.32
CA PRO A 180 -1.18 -9.83 5.38
C PRO A 180 -1.89 -10.99 6.06
N ILE A 181 -2.63 -10.74 7.15
CA ILE A 181 -3.40 -11.75 7.87
C ILE A 181 -4.48 -12.35 6.96
N LEU A 182 -5.20 -11.50 6.21
CA LEU A 182 -6.22 -11.95 5.27
C LEU A 182 -5.62 -12.81 4.13
N ILE A 183 -4.45 -12.42 3.60
CA ILE A 183 -3.73 -13.20 2.58
C ILE A 183 -3.31 -14.57 3.14
N LEU A 184 -2.77 -14.61 4.37
CA LEU A 184 -2.39 -15.87 5.02
C LEU A 184 -3.60 -16.79 5.23
N LEU A 185 -4.74 -16.25 5.66
CA LEU A 185 -5.97 -17.04 5.79
C LEU A 185 -6.50 -17.53 4.43
N ALA A 186 -6.53 -16.69 3.41
CA ALA A 186 -6.99 -17.06 2.07
C ALA A 186 -6.11 -18.15 1.44
N SER A 187 -4.79 -18.02 1.56
CA SER A 187 -3.83 -19.02 1.11
C SER A 187 -3.98 -20.35 1.87
N LEU A 188 -4.20 -20.31 3.19
CA LEU A 188 -4.46 -21.50 3.98
C LEU A 188 -5.74 -22.22 3.52
N VAL A 189 -6.83 -21.48 3.29
CA VAL A 189 -8.09 -22.04 2.77
C VAL A 189 -7.88 -22.67 1.40
N ALA A 190 -7.14 -22.00 0.51
CA ALA A 190 -6.84 -22.53 -0.82
C ALA A 190 -6.03 -23.84 -0.75
N VAL A 191 -5.03 -23.93 0.14
CA VAL A 191 -4.26 -25.16 0.37
C VAL A 191 -5.15 -26.28 0.90
N VAL A 192 -6.01 -26.01 1.88
CA VAL A 192 -6.93 -27.01 2.45
C VAL A 192 -7.90 -27.53 1.39
N VAL A 193 -8.49 -26.66 0.58
CA VAL A 193 -9.42 -27.07 -0.48
C VAL A 193 -8.70 -27.86 -1.58
N THR A 194 -7.49 -27.44 -1.96
CA THR A 194 -6.67 -28.17 -2.95
C THR A 194 -6.31 -29.57 -2.44
N TYR A 195 -5.91 -29.67 -1.17
CA TYR A 195 -5.61 -30.95 -0.53
C TYR A 195 -6.83 -31.86 -0.44
N ALA A 196 -7.98 -31.31 -0.03
CA ALA A 196 -9.24 -32.05 0.02
C ALA A 196 -9.66 -32.54 -1.39
N PHE A 197 -9.49 -31.69 -2.41
CA PHE A 197 -9.75 -32.07 -3.81
C PHE A 197 -8.82 -33.19 -4.26
N TYR A 198 -7.51 -33.09 -3.99
CA TYR A 198 -6.53 -34.12 -4.33
C TYR A 198 -6.85 -35.47 -3.67
N ARG A 199 -7.13 -35.47 -2.36
CA ARG A 199 -7.55 -36.67 -1.60
C ARG A 199 -8.78 -37.31 -2.23
N ARG A 200 -9.78 -36.50 -2.57
CA ARG A 200 -11.07 -36.96 -3.07
C ARG A 200 -11.04 -37.39 -4.53
N MET A 201 -10.15 -36.82 -5.33
CA MET A 201 -9.90 -37.26 -6.70
C MET A 201 -9.23 -38.64 -6.71
N LYS A 202 -8.26 -38.87 -5.82
CA LYS A 202 -7.65 -40.19 -5.64
C LYS A 202 -8.66 -41.27 -5.23
N THR A 203 -9.56 -40.97 -4.29
CA THR A 203 -10.60 -41.94 -3.90
C THR A 203 -11.57 -42.26 -5.04
N ASN A 204 -12.01 -41.25 -5.80
CA ASN A 204 -12.91 -41.48 -6.95
C ASN A 204 -12.27 -42.31 -8.06
N LEU A 205 -10.98 -42.13 -8.34
CA LEU A 205 -10.29 -42.93 -9.34
C LEU A 205 -10.27 -44.41 -8.94
N ALA A 206 -9.91 -44.70 -7.69
CA ALA A 206 -9.92 -46.06 -7.14
C ALA A 206 -11.35 -46.68 -7.12
N ASP A 207 -12.37 -45.87 -6.82
CA ASP A 207 -13.76 -46.33 -6.84
C ASP A 207 -14.24 -46.64 -8.26
N ASN A 208 -13.83 -45.84 -9.25
CA ASN A 208 -14.15 -46.10 -10.66
C ASN A 208 -13.48 -47.37 -11.19
N GLU A 209 -12.21 -47.59 -10.88
CA GLU A 209 -11.49 -48.82 -11.26
C GLU A 209 -12.20 -50.06 -10.70
N ARG A 210 -12.57 -50.04 -9.41
CA ARG A 210 -13.36 -51.12 -8.79
C ARG A 210 -14.72 -51.31 -9.45
N LEU A 211 -15.36 -50.22 -9.88
CA LEU A 211 -16.65 -50.29 -10.56
C LEU A 211 -16.52 -50.95 -11.94
N GLN A 212 -15.43 -50.68 -12.67
CA GLN A 212 -15.14 -51.33 -13.94
C GLN A 212 -14.89 -52.82 -13.74
N GLU A 213 -14.06 -53.21 -12.78
CA GLU A 213 -13.83 -54.63 -12.46
C GLU A 213 -15.13 -55.37 -12.08
N LEU A 214 -16.01 -54.71 -11.32
CA LEU A 214 -17.31 -55.27 -10.97
C LEU A 214 -18.23 -55.44 -12.18
N LEU A 215 -18.17 -54.52 -13.15
CA LEU A 215 -18.94 -54.61 -14.39
C LEU A 215 -18.42 -55.75 -15.29
N GLU A 216 -17.10 -55.86 -15.46
CA GLU A 216 -16.48 -56.95 -16.21
C GLU A 216 -16.82 -58.31 -15.61
N ARG A 217 -16.69 -58.48 -14.29
CA ARG A 217 -17.13 -59.71 -13.61
C ARG A 217 -18.62 -60.00 -13.79
N LYS A 218 -19.45 -58.96 -13.81
CA LYS A 218 -20.90 -59.13 -14.08
C LYS A 218 -21.18 -59.55 -15.52
N GLU A 219 -20.43 -59.04 -16.49
CA GLU A 219 -20.53 -59.47 -17.88
C GLU A 219 -20.08 -60.92 -18.03
N GLU A 220 -18.93 -61.29 -17.45
CA GLU A 220 -18.43 -62.68 -17.49
C GLU A 220 -19.42 -63.67 -16.88
N THR A 221 -20.00 -63.34 -15.73
CA THR A 221 -21.02 -64.19 -15.09
C THR A 221 -22.31 -64.26 -15.91
N THR A 222 -22.74 -63.15 -16.50
CA THR A 222 -23.93 -63.13 -17.36
C THR A 222 -23.70 -63.95 -18.63
N GLU A 223 -22.55 -63.80 -19.29
CA GLU A 223 -22.18 -64.63 -20.43
C GLU A 223 -22.12 -66.11 -20.07
N ARG A 224 -21.52 -66.44 -18.93
CA ARG A 224 -21.45 -67.81 -18.42
C ARG A 224 -22.85 -68.37 -18.19
N ASN A 225 -23.73 -67.61 -17.57
CA ASN A 225 -25.13 -68.01 -17.33
C ASN A 225 -25.90 -68.20 -18.64
N ILE A 226 -25.73 -67.32 -19.63
CA ILE A 226 -26.33 -67.47 -20.97
C ILE A 226 -25.83 -68.76 -21.64
N ARG A 227 -24.51 -69.04 -21.59
CA ARG A 227 -23.93 -70.26 -22.17
C ARG A 227 -24.47 -71.52 -21.49
N THR A 228 -24.56 -71.54 -20.15
CA THR A 228 -25.13 -72.66 -19.39
C THR A 228 -26.59 -72.91 -19.76
N ILE A 229 -27.41 -71.85 -19.82
CA ILE A 229 -28.82 -71.95 -20.21
C ILE A 229 -28.98 -72.40 -21.67
N SER A 230 -28.18 -71.86 -22.59
CA SER A 230 -28.20 -72.23 -24.01
C SER A 230 -27.81 -73.70 -24.19
N ASN A 231 -26.75 -74.17 -23.52
CA ASN A 231 -26.33 -75.56 -23.56
C ASN A 231 -27.40 -76.49 -23.00
N LEU A 232 -28.08 -76.10 -21.91
CA LEU A 232 -29.20 -76.85 -21.36
C LEU A 232 -30.36 -76.94 -22.38
N ALA A 233 -30.74 -75.82 -22.97
CA ALA A 233 -31.80 -75.77 -23.97
C ALA A 233 -31.50 -76.68 -25.17
N GLU A 234 -30.24 -76.74 -25.61
CA GLU A 234 -29.79 -77.65 -26.66
C GLU A 234 -29.90 -79.13 -26.26
N HIS A 235 -29.52 -79.49 -25.03
CA HIS A 235 -29.65 -80.86 -24.51
C HIS A 235 -31.12 -81.30 -24.42
N ILE A 236 -32.01 -80.38 -24.02
CA ILE A 236 -33.45 -80.63 -23.97
C ILE A 236 -34.02 -80.79 -25.39
N ALA A 237 -33.61 -79.94 -26.34
CA ALA A 237 -34.05 -80.02 -27.73
C ALA A 237 -33.63 -81.33 -28.42
N LYS A 238 -32.51 -81.93 -28.01
CA LYS A 238 -32.03 -83.26 -28.46
C LYS A 238 -32.75 -84.43 -27.77
N GLY A 239 -33.79 -84.17 -26.96
CA GLY A 239 -34.64 -85.18 -26.34
C GLY A 239 -34.18 -85.69 -24.97
N ASN A 240 -33.16 -85.06 -24.36
CA ASN A 240 -32.68 -85.42 -23.03
C ASN A 240 -33.36 -84.58 -21.94
N TYR A 241 -34.60 -84.96 -21.60
CA TYR A 241 -35.45 -84.24 -20.64
C TYR A 241 -35.02 -84.37 -19.16
N GLY A 242 -33.97 -85.14 -18.86
CA GLY A 242 -33.42 -85.30 -17.51
C GLY A 242 -32.44 -84.21 -17.08
N ALA A 243 -32.02 -83.34 -18.00
CA ALA A 243 -31.07 -82.27 -17.71
C ALA A 243 -31.74 -81.14 -16.90
N ARG A 244 -31.14 -80.77 -15.76
CA ARG A 244 -31.59 -79.67 -14.90
C ARG A 244 -30.41 -78.79 -14.53
N ILE A 245 -30.62 -77.48 -14.53
CA ILE A 245 -29.73 -76.51 -13.88
C ILE A 245 -29.95 -76.61 -12.37
N LYS A 246 -28.87 -76.73 -11.59
CA LYS A 246 -28.88 -76.52 -10.14
C LYS A 246 -28.54 -75.05 -9.86
N ASP A 247 -29.01 -74.50 -8.74
CA ASP A 247 -28.66 -73.12 -8.34
C ASP A 247 -27.14 -72.92 -8.24
N SER A 248 -26.38 -73.97 -7.94
CA SER A 248 -24.91 -73.98 -7.95
C SER A 248 -24.25 -73.80 -9.32
N ASP A 249 -25.00 -73.94 -10.42
CA ASP A 249 -24.49 -73.79 -11.80
C ASP A 249 -24.64 -72.35 -12.32
N LEU A 250 -25.30 -71.48 -11.54
CA LEU A 250 -25.60 -70.07 -11.86
C LEU A 250 -25.00 -69.05 -10.86
N GLU A 251 -24.36 -69.52 -9.78
CA GLU A 251 -23.54 -68.73 -8.85
C GLU A 251 -22.09 -68.54 -9.34
#